data_AF-B1T2R8-F1
#
_entry.id   AF-B1T2R8-F1
#
_cell.length_a   1.000
_cell.length_b   1.000
_cell.length_c   1.000
_cell.angle_alpha   90.00
_cell.angle_beta   90.00
_cell.angle_gamma   90.00
#
_symmetry.space_group_name_H-M   'P 1'
#
loop_
_entity.id
_entity.type
_entity.pdbx_description
1 polymer ?
#
loop_
_entity_poly.entity_id
_entity_poly.type
_entity_poly.pdbx_seq_one_letter_code
_entity_poly.pdbx_strand_id
1 'polypeptide(L)'
;MEPVNSCTRRPLDDRLRCRPTAADGRRYWRAGWHILLAGALFALIDVLEGRGIAWRTAAQHGDPVARAGREWVRTFVGRRDALSVLEHAMTGFGAAVLGVVVLQLYYAQLAVETRRRTVGALGHAIALLVAGTLGICMGQASHTGTQIMIGVFVASAVWVTFVFRDLWRRLAWTAPQWNIGWVGGVVWVFDDVAWKIYHATVTRDPPAIVAAQLAAGLVLLVVTCWAVGWLTQRIRWLRPIPNGGR
;
A
#
# COMPACT_ATOMS: atom_id res chain seq x y z
N MET A 1 22.29 -38.28 3.25
CA MET A 1 23.33 -37.58 4.04
C MET A 1 23.34 -36.12 3.57
N GLU A 2 22.67 -35.23 4.29
CA GLU A 2 22.72 -33.79 3.99
C GLU A 2 23.95 -33.15 4.66
N PRO A 3 24.64 -32.20 4.00
CA PRO A 3 25.72 -31.47 4.63
C PRO A 3 25.15 -30.58 5.75
N VAL A 4 25.38 -31.00 6.98
CA VAL A 4 25.10 -30.20 8.18
C VAL A 4 26.01 -28.98 8.14
N ASN A 5 25.43 -27.80 7.89
CA ASN A 5 26.14 -26.52 7.98
C ASN A 5 26.81 -26.39 9.36
N SER A 6 28.12 -26.57 9.38
CA SER A 6 29.03 -26.64 10.53
C SER A 6 29.21 -25.32 11.29
N CYS A 7 28.55 -24.24 10.87
CA CYS A 7 28.68 -22.91 11.47
C CYS A 7 27.90 -22.71 12.79
N THR A 8 27.02 -23.61 13.19
CA THR A 8 26.18 -23.40 14.40
C THR A 8 26.85 -23.74 15.73
N ARG A 9 28.05 -24.34 15.74
CA ARG A 9 28.77 -24.76 16.97
C ARG A 9 30.18 -24.17 17.09
N ARG A 10 30.38 -22.89 16.79
CA ARG A 10 31.69 -22.25 16.99
C ARG A 10 31.61 -20.96 17.81
N PRO A 11 32.68 -20.64 18.58
CA PRO A 11 32.74 -19.51 19.50
C PRO A 11 32.44 -18.17 18.82
N LEU A 12 32.01 -17.18 19.60
CA LEU A 12 31.54 -15.86 19.16
C LEU A 12 32.47 -15.16 18.15
N ASP A 13 33.78 -15.38 18.25
CA ASP A 13 34.79 -14.79 17.35
C ASP A 13 34.74 -15.33 15.92
N ASP A 14 34.29 -16.57 15.71
CA ASP A 14 34.14 -17.17 14.38
C ASP A 14 32.86 -16.71 13.67
N ARG A 15 31.86 -16.20 14.41
CA ARG A 15 30.63 -15.64 13.81
C ARG A 15 30.88 -14.31 13.11
N LEU A 16 31.88 -13.53 13.58
CA LEU A 16 32.29 -12.27 12.95
C LEU A 16 33.11 -12.50 11.66
N ARG A 17 33.63 -13.71 11.44
CA ARG A 17 34.38 -14.09 10.22
C ARG A 17 33.52 -14.68 9.11
N CYS A 18 32.23 -14.86 9.31
CA CYS A 18 31.30 -15.18 8.23
C CYS A 18 31.15 -13.95 7.31
N ARG A 19 32.09 -13.79 6.38
CA ARG A 19 31.98 -12.80 5.30
C ARG A 19 30.63 -13.01 4.60
N PRO A 20 29.81 -11.95 4.44
CA PRO A 20 28.61 -12.04 3.65
C PRO A 20 28.97 -12.57 2.27
N THR A 21 28.34 -13.66 1.86
CA THR A 21 28.60 -14.23 0.54
C THR A 21 28.07 -13.27 -0.52
N ALA A 22 28.58 -13.32 -1.74
CA ALA A 22 28.02 -12.54 -2.86
C ALA A 22 26.51 -12.81 -3.08
N ALA A 23 26.02 -13.99 -2.65
CA ALA A 23 24.59 -14.32 -2.65
C ALA A 23 23.79 -13.55 -1.58
N ASP A 24 24.35 -13.31 -0.40
CA ASP A 24 23.74 -12.49 0.64
C ASP A 24 23.69 -11.02 0.21
N GLY A 25 24.76 -10.52 -0.41
CA GLY A 25 24.79 -9.17 -0.99
C GLY A 25 23.66 -8.92 -2.01
N ARG A 26 23.39 -9.88 -2.90
CA ARG A 26 22.28 -9.79 -3.86
C ARG A 26 20.90 -9.79 -3.20
N ARG A 27 20.71 -10.54 -2.11
CA ARG A 27 19.45 -10.56 -1.34
C ARG A 27 19.18 -9.23 -0.67
N TYR A 28 20.17 -8.66 0.00
CA TYR A 28 20.04 -7.35 0.64
C TYR A 28 19.85 -6.23 -0.38
N TRP A 29 20.59 -6.26 -1.50
CA TRP A 29 20.37 -5.33 -2.60
C TRP A 29 18.92 -5.41 -3.12
N ARG A 30 18.40 -6.64 -3.30
CA ARG A 30 17.04 -6.83 -3.76
C ARG A 30 16.00 -6.31 -2.77
N ALA A 31 16.21 -6.55 -1.48
CA ALA A 31 15.36 -5.99 -0.43
C ALA A 31 15.40 -4.46 -0.45
N GLY A 32 16.60 -3.87 -0.56
CA GLY A 32 16.78 -2.43 -0.71
C GLY A 32 16.04 -1.86 -1.91
N TRP A 33 16.09 -2.52 -3.07
CA TRP A 33 15.33 -2.14 -4.26
C TRP A 33 13.82 -2.08 -4.00
N HIS A 34 13.25 -3.10 -3.37
CA HIS A 34 11.82 -3.14 -3.05
C HIS A 34 11.44 -2.06 -2.02
N ILE A 35 12.29 -1.78 -1.03
CA ILE A 35 12.10 -0.70 -0.07
C ILE A 35 12.13 0.68 -0.77
N LEU A 36 13.10 0.91 -1.66
CA LEU A 36 13.20 2.15 -2.43
C LEU A 36 11.97 2.35 -3.32
N LEU A 37 11.50 1.30 -3.99
CA LEU A 37 10.30 1.35 -4.81
C LEU A 37 9.05 1.63 -3.96
N ALA A 38 8.91 0.97 -2.81
CA ALA A 38 7.83 1.23 -1.86
C ALA A 38 7.84 2.69 -1.39
N GLY A 39 9.01 3.21 -1.01
CA GLY A 39 9.17 4.61 -0.60
C GLY A 39 8.85 5.60 -1.72
N ALA A 40 9.29 5.33 -2.95
CA ALA A 40 9.00 6.18 -4.11
C ALA A 40 7.51 6.21 -4.44
N LEU A 41 6.82 5.06 -4.39
CA LEU A 41 5.38 4.97 -4.60
C LEU A 41 4.60 5.67 -3.49
N PHE A 42 5.03 5.52 -2.23
CA PHE A 42 4.41 6.22 -1.10
C PHE A 42 4.57 7.74 -1.23
N ALA A 43 5.78 8.23 -1.54
CA ALA A 43 6.03 9.65 -1.78
C ALA A 43 5.21 10.18 -2.97
N LEU A 44 5.01 9.37 -4.02
CA LEU A 44 4.16 9.73 -5.14
C LEU A 44 2.70 9.92 -4.69
N ILE A 45 2.15 9.02 -3.87
CA ILE A 45 0.80 9.18 -3.31
C ILE A 45 0.71 10.49 -2.52
N ASP A 46 1.63 10.72 -1.59
CA ASP A 46 1.66 11.90 -0.72
C ASP A 46 1.69 13.21 -1.51
N VAL A 47 2.55 13.29 -2.55
CA VAL A 47 2.64 14.46 -3.42
C VAL A 47 1.36 14.67 -4.23
N LEU A 48 0.77 13.60 -4.77
CA LEU A 48 -0.47 13.70 -5.56
C LEU A 48 -1.65 14.13 -4.70
N GLU A 49 -1.77 13.54 -3.51
CA GLU A 49 -2.81 13.88 -2.54
C GLU A 49 -2.66 15.33 -2.06
N GLY A 50 -1.46 15.71 -1.63
CA GLY A 50 -1.17 17.07 -1.18
C GLY A 50 -1.45 18.12 -2.27
N ARG A 51 -1.09 17.84 -3.53
CA ARG A 51 -1.43 18.72 -4.65
C ARG A 51 -2.94 18.76 -4.94
N GLY A 52 -3.63 17.63 -4.86
CA GLY A 52 -5.08 17.56 -5.04
C GLY A 52 -5.83 18.38 -3.98
N ILE A 53 -5.43 18.24 -2.71
CA ILE A 53 -5.97 19.02 -1.59
C ILE A 53 -5.67 20.51 -1.79
N ALA A 54 -4.42 20.88 -2.08
CA ALA A 54 -4.05 22.27 -2.31
C ALA A 54 -4.87 22.91 -3.44
N TRP A 55 -5.09 22.19 -4.55
CA TRP A 55 -5.90 22.67 -5.67
C TRP A 55 -7.38 22.85 -5.29
N ARG A 56 -7.94 21.91 -4.52
CA ARG A 56 -9.31 22.00 -4.00
C ARG A 56 -9.45 23.22 -3.07
N THR A 57 -8.52 23.38 -2.14
CA THR A 57 -8.48 24.50 -1.19
C THR A 57 -8.33 25.84 -1.90
N ALA A 58 -7.45 25.94 -2.91
CA ALA A 58 -7.30 27.16 -3.71
C ALA A 58 -8.61 27.55 -4.41
N ALA A 59 -9.29 26.59 -5.03
CA ALA A 59 -10.58 26.85 -5.68
C ALA A 59 -11.68 27.29 -4.70
N GLN A 60 -11.70 26.71 -3.49
CA GLN A 60 -12.62 27.10 -2.41
C GLN A 60 -12.35 28.55 -1.95
N HIS A 61 -11.10 28.96 -1.85
CA HIS A 61 -10.70 30.32 -1.48
C HIS A 61 -10.82 31.36 -2.61
N GLY A 62 -11.26 30.95 -3.80
CA GLY A 62 -11.53 31.90 -4.88
C GLY A 62 -10.47 32.02 -5.95
N ASP A 63 -9.43 31.18 -5.94
CA ASP A 63 -8.39 31.22 -6.96
C ASP A 63 -8.99 31.02 -8.37
N PRO A 64 -8.79 31.98 -9.30
CA PRO A 64 -9.41 31.96 -10.62
C PRO A 64 -8.86 30.84 -11.51
N VAL A 65 -7.58 30.49 -11.39
CA VAL A 65 -6.95 29.42 -12.16
C VAL A 65 -7.45 28.06 -11.69
N ALA A 66 -7.52 27.87 -10.37
CA ALA A 66 -8.03 26.63 -9.80
C ALA A 66 -9.51 26.42 -10.14
N ARG A 67 -10.34 27.47 -10.08
CA ARG A 67 -11.75 27.41 -10.49
C ARG A 67 -11.92 27.15 -11.98
N ALA A 68 -11.15 27.82 -12.84
CA ALA A 68 -11.18 27.59 -14.28
C ALA A 68 -10.81 26.14 -14.64
N GLY A 69 -9.79 25.57 -13.99
CA GLY A 69 -9.42 24.17 -14.18
C GLY A 69 -10.54 23.20 -13.76
N ARG A 70 -11.19 23.45 -12.62
CA ARG A 70 -12.33 22.64 -12.17
C ARG A 70 -13.52 22.74 -13.11
N GLU A 71 -13.80 23.92 -13.64
CA GLU A 71 -14.90 24.12 -14.60
C GLU A 71 -14.59 23.47 -15.95
N TRP A 72 -13.35 23.59 -16.44
CA TRP A 72 -12.90 22.93 -17.65
C TRP A 72 -13.12 21.41 -17.59
N VAL A 73 -12.79 20.75 -16.47
CA VAL A 73 -13.07 19.32 -16.29
C VAL A 73 -14.57 19.03 -16.36
N ARG A 74 -15.41 19.85 -15.73
CA ARG A 74 -16.88 19.67 -15.79
C ARG A 74 -17.41 19.84 -17.20
N THR A 75 -16.95 20.86 -17.94
CA THR A 75 -17.36 21.11 -19.32
C THR A 75 -16.90 20.00 -20.24
N PHE A 76 -15.66 19.53 -20.10
CA PHE A 76 -15.10 18.45 -20.91
C PHE A 76 -15.86 17.13 -20.73
N VAL A 77 -16.23 16.79 -19.49
CA VAL A 77 -17.00 15.57 -19.20
C VAL A 77 -18.51 15.76 -19.43
N GLY A 78 -18.97 17.00 -19.53
CA GLY A 78 -20.38 17.34 -19.76
C GLY A 78 -21.30 17.11 -18.56
N ARG A 79 -20.76 16.95 -17.34
CA ARG A 79 -21.55 16.77 -16.11
C ARG A 79 -20.97 17.57 -14.95
N ARG A 80 -21.85 18.23 -14.19
CA ARG A 80 -21.49 19.07 -13.03
C ARG A 80 -20.76 18.28 -11.92
N ASP A 81 -21.14 17.02 -11.74
CA ASP A 81 -20.62 16.14 -10.68
C ASP A 81 -19.39 15.32 -11.10
N ALA A 82 -18.97 15.44 -12.37
CA ALA A 82 -17.86 14.68 -12.94
C ALA A 82 -16.58 14.81 -12.13
N LEU A 83 -16.30 16.01 -11.63
CA LEU A 83 -15.11 16.26 -10.84
C LEU A 83 -15.16 15.59 -9.46
N SER A 84 -16.32 15.55 -8.82
CA SER A 84 -16.52 14.84 -7.54
C SER A 84 -16.31 13.33 -7.71
N VAL A 85 -16.87 12.77 -8.80
CA VAL A 85 -16.70 11.37 -9.17
C VAL A 85 -15.23 11.06 -9.50
N LEU A 86 -14.53 11.95 -10.23
CA LEU A 86 -13.12 11.76 -10.56
C LEU A 86 -12.21 11.83 -9.32
N GLU A 87 -12.47 12.77 -8.40
CA GLU A 87 -11.75 12.86 -7.13
C GLU A 87 -11.90 11.57 -6.32
N HIS A 88 -13.10 10.97 -6.28
CA HIS A 88 -13.34 9.68 -5.63
C HIS A 88 -12.80 8.48 -6.43
N ALA A 89 -12.73 8.58 -7.76
CA ALA A 89 -12.06 7.56 -8.57
C ALA A 89 -10.58 7.46 -8.17
N MET A 90 -9.93 8.62 -7.97
CA MET A 90 -8.52 8.71 -7.59
C MET A 90 -8.21 8.15 -6.21
N THR A 91 -9.17 8.09 -5.27
CA THR A 91 -8.97 7.40 -3.99
C THR A 91 -8.79 5.89 -4.20
N GLY A 92 -9.55 5.30 -5.14
CA GLY A 92 -9.37 3.91 -5.55
C GLY A 92 -8.01 3.63 -6.18
N PHE A 93 -7.51 4.54 -7.03
CA PHE A 93 -6.14 4.47 -7.54
C PHE A 93 -5.10 4.55 -6.42
N GLY A 94 -5.19 5.57 -5.56
CA GLY A 94 -4.25 5.77 -4.46
C GLY A 94 -4.19 4.55 -3.52
N ALA A 95 -5.35 3.98 -3.20
CA ALA A 95 -5.44 2.79 -2.39
C ALA A 95 -4.84 1.54 -3.07
N ALA A 96 -5.03 1.37 -4.39
CA ALA A 96 -4.32 0.33 -5.14
C ALA A 96 -2.80 0.52 -5.06
N VAL A 97 -2.30 1.75 -5.25
CA VAL A 97 -0.85 2.04 -5.15
C VAL A 97 -0.34 1.75 -3.74
N LEU A 98 -1.11 2.05 -2.68
CA LEU A 98 -0.76 1.67 -1.32
C LEU A 98 -0.71 0.14 -1.14
N GLY A 99 -1.62 -0.59 -1.77
CA GLY A 99 -1.54 -2.05 -1.87
C GLY A 99 -0.25 -2.54 -2.55
N VAL A 100 0.25 -1.81 -3.55
CA VAL A 100 1.55 -2.08 -4.18
C VAL A 100 2.69 -1.81 -3.21
N VAL A 101 2.66 -0.70 -2.46
CA VAL A 101 3.66 -0.40 -1.41
C VAL A 101 3.78 -1.57 -0.43
N VAL A 102 2.65 -2.06 0.09
CA VAL A 102 2.63 -3.21 1.02
C VAL A 102 3.18 -4.48 0.35
N LEU A 103 2.81 -4.75 -0.91
CA LEU A 103 3.37 -5.87 -1.66
C LEU A 103 4.89 -5.78 -1.81
N GLN A 104 5.43 -4.59 -2.11
CA GLN A 104 6.87 -4.38 -2.25
C GLN A 104 7.60 -4.55 -0.91
N LEU A 105 7.06 -4.03 0.20
CA LEU A 105 7.63 -4.27 1.53
C LEU A 105 7.62 -5.77 1.89
N TYR A 106 6.55 -6.47 1.53
CA TYR A 106 6.48 -7.93 1.70
C TYR A 106 7.53 -8.66 0.85
N TYR A 107 7.77 -8.22 -0.39
CA TYR A 107 8.85 -8.75 -1.22
C TYR A 107 10.25 -8.48 -0.65
N ALA A 108 10.46 -7.31 -0.04
CA ALA A 108 11.70 -7.01 0.66
C ALA A 108 11.93 -7.98 1.82
N GLN A 109 10.89 -8.25 2.62
CA GLN A 109 10.92 -9.25 3.68
C GLN A 109 11.25 -10.64 3.14
N LEU A 110 10.56 -11.09 2.08
CA LEU A 110 10.81 -12.40 1.47
C LEU A 110 12.25 -12.54 0.93
N ALA A 111 12.86 -11.47 0.44
CA ALA A 111 14.22 -11.48 -0.09
C ALA A 111 15.28 -11.75 1.00
N VAL A 112 15.06 -11.28 2.23
CA VAL A 112 15.96 -11.48 3.38
C VAL A 112 15.54 -12.63 4.29
N GLU A 113 14.39 -13.26 4.02
CA GLU A 113 13.87 -14.32 4.86
C GLU A 113 14.69 -15.62 4.72
N THR A 114 15.48 -15.92 5.76
CA THR A 114 16.14 -17.22 5.92
C THR A 114 15.22 -18.25 6.61
N ARG A 115 15.25 -19.51 6.13
CA ARG A 115 14.47 -20.66 6.67
C ARG A 115 14.58 -20.90 8.19
N ARG A 116 15.52 -20.24 8.90
CA ARG A 116 15.80 -20.45 10.33
C ARG A 116 15.42 -19.29 11.26
N ARG A 117 14.84 -18.20 10.75
CA ARG A 117 14.39 -17.06 11.58
C ARG A 117 12.94 -16.72 11.26
N THR A 118 12.02 -17.36 11.97
CA THR A 118 10.65 -16.86 12.11
C THR A 118 10.68 -15.66 13.04
N VAL A 119 9.96 -14.60 12.67
CA VAL A 119 9.72 -13.46 13.56
C VAL A 119 8.98 -14.00 14.78
N GLY A 120 9.57 -13.87 15.97
CA GLY A 120 8.93 -14.32 17.21
C GLY A 120 7.75 -13.42 17.60
N ALA A 121 7.00 -13.78 18.65
CA ALA A 121 5.85 -13.00 19.14
C ALA A 121 6.18 -11.51 19.36
N LEU A 122 7.38 -11.21 19.88
CA LEU A 122 7.86 -9.83 20.07
C LEU A 122 7.98 -9.08 18.74
N GLY A 123 8.49 -9.71 17.69
CA GLY A 123 8.63 -9.06 16.39
C GLY A 123 7.28 -8.84 15.69
N HIS A 124 6.31 -9.74 15.89
CA HIS A 124 4.92 -9.48 15.46
C HIS A 124 4.33 -8.31 16.24
N ALA A 125 4.49 -8.26 17.56
CA ALA A 125 4.00 -7.16 18.39
C ALA A 125 4.59 -5.80 17.96
N ILE A 126 5.90 -5.75 17.70
CA ILE A 126 6.55 -4.53 17.18
C ILE A 126 5.98 -4.15 15.81
N ALA A 127 5.79 -5.10 14.89
CA ALA A 127 5.23 -4.82 13.58
C ALA A 127 3.80 -4.29 13.65
N LEU A 128 2.96 -4.85 14.52
CA LEU A 128 1.61 -4.36 14.77
C LEU A 128 1.59 -2.98 15.39
N LEU A 129 2.49 -2.72 16.35
CA LEU A 129 2.63 -1.41 16.98
C LEU A 129 3.01 -0.35 15.93
N VAL A 130 4.05 -0.61 15.13
CA VAL A 130 4.51 0.29 14.07
C VAL A 130 3.39 0.52 13.05
N ALA A 131 2.72 -0.54 12.59
CA ALA A 131 1.60 -0.45 11.67
C ALA A 131 0.45 0.39 12.24
N GLY A 132 0.09 0.16 13.50
CA GLY A 132 -0.95 0.91 14.19
C GLY A 132 -0.59 2.38 14.35
N THR A 133 0.63 2.69 14.78
CA THR A 133 1.11 4.08 14.91
C THR A 133 1.10 4.81 13.56
N LEU A 134 1.58 4.17 12.50
CA LEU A 134 1.53 4.75 11.15
C LEU A 134 0.08 5.02 10.71
N GLY A 135 -0.84 4.08 10.97
CA GLY A 135 -2.26 4.28 10.70
C GLY A 135 -2.88 5.43 11.49
N ILE A 136 -2.50 5.61 12.76
CA ILE A 136 -2.93 6.76 13.57
C ILE A 136 -2.43 8.07 12.97
N CYS A 137 -1.14 8.15 12.63
CA CYS A 137 -0.56 9.33 12.00
C CYS A 137 -1.24 9.67 10.67
N MET A 138 -1.52 8.66 9.84
CA MET A 138 -2.27 8.81 8.60
C MET A 138 -3.67 9.37 8.88
N GLY A 139 -4.39 8.81 9.85
CA GLY A 139 -5.71 9.32 10.21
C GLY A 139 -5.69 10.74 10.77
N GLN A 140 -4.63 11.14 11.48
CA GLN A 140 -4.44 12.53 11.93
C GLN A 140 -4.32 13.50 10.75
N ALA A 141 -3.62 13.09 9.69
CA ALA A 141 -3.42 13.92 8.51
C ALA A 141 -4.67 13.98 7.61
N SER A 142 -5.38 12.85 7.50
CA SER A 142 -6.44 12.67 6.50
C SER A 142 -7.80 13.17 7.00
N HIS A 143 -8.21 12.74 8.20
CA HIS A 143 -9.56 12.97 8.72
C HIS A 143 -9.55 13.02 10.25
N THR A 144 -9.45 14.24 10.80
CA THR A 144 -9.47 14.46 12.26
C THR A 144 -10.69 13.79 12.89
N GLY A 145 -10.47 12.91 13.89
CA GLY A 145 -11.51 12.12 14.56
C GLY A 145 -11.59 10.65 14.14
N THR A 146 -10.86 10.23 13.10
CA THR A 146 -10.88 8.84 12.60
C THR A 146 -9.59 8.05 12.93
N GLN A 147 -8.70 8.64 13.73
CA GLN A 147 -7.30 8.20 13.80
C GLN A 147 -7.13 6.84 14.45
N ILE A 148 -7.85 6.59 15.54
CA ILE A 148 -7.82 5.30 16.24
C ILE A 148 -8.39 4.19 15.33
N MET A 149 -9.48 4.49 14.62
CA MET A 149 -10.10 3.55 13.69
C MET A 149 -9.12 3.15 12.58
N ILE A 150 -8.47 4.13 11.93
CA ILE A 150 -7.46 3.88 10.88
C ILE A 150 -6.25 3.13 11.46
N GLY A 151 -5.78 3.48 12.66
CA GLY A 151 -4.70 2.79 13.36
C GLY A 151 -4.98 1.32 13.63
N VAL A 152 -6.09 1.01 14.30
CA VAL A 152 -6.53 -0.36 14.57
C VAL A 152 -6.70 -1.14 13.28
N PHE A 153 -7.22 -0.48 12.25
CA PHE A 153 -7.44 -1.09 10.95
C PHE A 153 -6.13 -1.50 10.26
N VAL A 154 -5.16 -0.59 10.15
CA VAL A 154 -3.85 -0.87 9.54
C VAL A 154 -3.12 -1.98 10.32
N ALA A 155 -3.16 -1.95 11.65
CA ALA A 155 -2.62 -3.02 12.48
C ALA A 155 -3.31 -4.37 12.21
N SER A 156 -4.63 -4.38 12.09
CA SER A 156 -5.40 -5.60 11.80
C SER A 156 -5.09 -6.17 10.41
N ALA A 157 -4.93 -5.31 9.40
CA ALA A 157 -4.53 -5.73 8.07
C ALA A 157 -3.16 -6.42 8.10
N VAL A 158 -2.19 -5.83 8.81
CA VAL A 158 -0.87 -6.43 9.02
C VAL A 158 -0.97 -7.75 9.78
N TRP A 159 -1.81 -7.84 10.82
CA TRP A 159 -2.05 -9.08 11.57
C TRP A 159 -2.52 -10.23 10.68
N VAL A 160 -3.49 -9.98 9.79
CA VAL A 160 -4.00 -10.98 8.82
C VAL A 160 -2.88 -11.52 7.93
N THR A 161 -1.88 -10.71 7.58
CA THR A 161 -0.72 -11.17 6.80
C THR A 161 0.17 -12.15 7.58
N PHE A 162 0.21 -12.04 8.92
CA PHE A 162 0.94 -12.97 9.78
C PHE A 162 0.17 -14.27 9.98
N VAL A 163 -1.14 -14.19 10.23
CA VAL A 163 -1.99 -15.38 10.46
C VAL A 163 -2.05 -16.26 9.21
N PHE A 164 -2.24 -15.66 8.04
CA PHE A 164 -2.41 -16.40 6.78
C PHE A 164 -1.17 -16.34 5.89
N ARG A 165 0.01 -16.37 6.50
CA ARG A 165 1.29 -16.15 5.84
C ARG A 165 1.49 -16.99 4.56
N ASP A 166 1.10 -18.26 4.57
CA ASP A 166 1.26 -19.14 3.39
C ASP A 166 0.32 -18.76 2.25
N LEU A 167 -0.90 -18.33 2.57
CA LEU A 167 -1.83 -17.80 1.57
C LEU A 167 -1.27 -16.51 0.95
N TRP A 168 -0.84 -15.56 1.79
CA TRP A 168 -0.23 -14.31 1.34
C TRP A 168 1.00 -14.54 0.47
N ARG A 169 1.86 -15.48 0.87
CA ARG A 169 3.03 -15.90 0.08
C ARG A 169 2.60 -16.46 -1.26
N ARG A 170 1.65 -17.40 -1.30
CA ARG A 170 1.13 -17.97 -2.55
C ARG A 170 0.60 -16.89 -3.48
N LEU A 171 -0.30 -16.04 -2.98
CA LEU A 171 -0.88 -14.93 -3.75
C LEU A 171 0.20 -13.97 -4.26
N ALA A 172 1.21 -13.66 -3.44
CA ALA A 172 2.28 -12.75 -3.84
C ALA A 172 3.08 -13.28 -5.03
N TRP A 173 3.19 -14.60 -5.18
CA TRP A 173 3.90 -15.22 -6.30
C TRP A 173 3.00 -15.45 -7.52
N THR A 174 1.81 -16.01 -7.30
CA THR A 174 0.94 -16.49 -8.39
C THR A 174 0.02 -15.41 -8.91
N ALA A 175 -0.48 -14.52 -8.05
CA ALA A 175 -1.52 -13.56 -8.41
C ALA A 175 -1.42 -12.29 -7.55
N PRO A 176 -0.35 -11.48 -7.73
CA PRO A 176 -0.08 -10.30 -6.91
C PRO A 176 -1.21 -9.27 -6.90
N GLN A 177 -2.03 -9.21 -7.96
CA GLN A 177 -3.22 -8.36 -8.03
C GLN A 177 -4.19 -8.59 -6.86
N TRP A 178 -4.30 -9.81 -6.33
CA TRP A 178 -5.18 -10.09 -5.20
C TRP A 178 -4.60 -9.55 -3.90
N ASN A 179 -3.29 -9.63 -3.69
CA ASN A 179 -2.67 -9.00 -2.52
C ASN A 179 -2.82 -7.48 -2.56
N ILE A 180 -2.57 -6.88 -3.72
CA ILE A 180 -2.76 -5.44 -3.93
C ILE A 180 -4.23 -5.07 -3.68
N GLY A 181 -5.16 -5.82 -4.28
CA GLY A 181 -6.60 -5.59 -4.17
C GLY A 181 -7.16 -5.79 -2.77
N TRP A 182 -6.65 -6.76 -2.00
CA TRP A 182 -7.06 -6.93 -0.60
C TRP A 182 -6.61 -5.75 0.25
N VAL A 183 -5.34 -5.39 0.20
CA VAL A 183 -4.84 -4.25 0.99
C VAL A 183 -5.51 -2.95 0.54
N GLY A 184 -5.46 -2.67 -0.75
CA GLY A 184 -5.99 -1.44 -1.33
C GLY A 184 -7.50 -1.35 -1.22
N GLY A 185 -8.24 -2.43 -1.47
CA GLY A 185 -9.69 -2.43 -1.38
C GLY A 185 -10.18 -2.18 0.04
N VAL A 186 -9.51 -2.74 1.04
CA VAL A 186 -9.92 -2.50 2.41
C VAL A 186 -9.57 -1.05 2.82
N VAL A 187 -8.37 -0.55 2.50
CA VAL A 187 -8.02 0.87 2.72
C VAL A 187 -9.03 1.81 2.04
N TRP A 188 -9.36 1.53 0.78
CA TRP A 188 -10.29 2.33 -0.02
C TRP A 188 -11.68 2.38 0.61
N VAL A 189 -12.25 1.22 0.99
CA VAL A 189 -13.57 1.17 1.65
C VAL A 189 -13.57 2.02 2.92
N PHE A 190 -12.54 1.91 3.75
CA PHE A 190 -12.49 2.67 4.99
C PHE A 190 -12.31 4.16 4.78
N ASP A 191 -11.43 4.56 3.87
CA ASP A 191 -11.21 5.97 3.54
C ASP A 191 -12.48 6.60 2.96
N ASP A 192 -13.14 5.92 2.03
CA ASP A 192 -14.37 6.40 1.40
C ASP A 192 -15.52 6.50 2.41
N VAL A 193 -15.67 5.50 3.29
CA VAL A 193 -16.65 5.53 4.39
C VAL A 193 -16.34 6.64 5.39
N ALA A 194 -15.07 6.80 5.80
CA ALA A 194 -14.65 7.85 6.72
C ALA A 194 -14.93 9.24 6.14
N TRP A 195 -14.60 9.45 4.87
CA TRP A 195 -14.88 10.69 4.16
C TRP A 195 -16.38 11.00 4.13
N LYS A 196 -17.23 10.00 3.81
CA LYS A 196 -18.68 10.19 3.78
C LYS A 196 -19.28 10.43 5.15
N ILE A 197 -18.81 9.75 6.20
CA ILE A 197 -19.25 10.01 7.58
C ILE A 197 -18.88 11.43 7.98
N TYR A 198 -17.65 11.86 7.70
CA TYR A 198 -17.16 13.20 8.04
C TYR A 198 -17.93 14.30 7.31
N HIS A 199 -18.24 14.12 6.02
CA HIS A 199 -18.91 15.12 5.20
C HIS A 199 -20.44 14.96 5.11
N ALA A 200 -21.02 13.94 5.76
CA ALA A 200 -22.45 13.63 5.70
C ALA A 200 -23.36 14.84 6.00
N THR A 201 -22.92 15.72 6.89
CA THR A 201 -23.67 16.90 7.33
C THR A 201 -23.58 18.07 6.34
N VAL A 202 -22.61 18.07 5.42
CA VAL A 202 -22.24 19.23 4.59
C VAL A 202 -22.55 19.01 3.11
N THR A 203 -22.27 17.83 2.54
CA THR A 203 -22.35 17.63 1.07
C THR A 203 -23.73 17.22 0.56
N ARG A 204 -24.59 16.58 1.37
CA ARG A 204 -25.94 16.10 1.00
C ARG A 204 -26.04 15.56 -0.44
N ASP A 205 -25.06 14.73 -0.83
CA ASP A 205 -25.02 14.17 -2.17
C ASP A 205 -26.19 13.19 -2.39
N PRO A 206 -26.89 13.23 -3.54
CA PRO A 206 -27.94 12.27 -3.85
C PRO A 206 -27.36 10.85 -4.01
N PRO A 207 -28.13 9.79 -3.68
CA PRO A 207 -27.63 8.41 -3.68
C PRO A 207 -26.99 7.97 -5.00
N ALA A 208 -27.48 8.47 -6.14
CA ALA A 208 -26.93 8.15 -7.46
C ALA A 208 -25.48 8.66 -7.65
N ILE A 209 -25.15 9.83 -7.11
CA ILE A 209 -23.79 10.39 -7.19
C ILE A 209 -22.85 9.63 -6.26
N VAL A 210 -23.32 9.29 -5.06
CA VAL A 210 -22.58 8.45 -4.12
C VAL A 210 -22.26 7.08 -4.73
N ALA A 211 -23.24 6.46 -5.40
CA ALA A 211 -23.03 5.21 -6.12
C ALA A 211 -22.02 5.37 -7.28
N ALA A 212 -22.07 6.49 -8.02
CA ALA A 212 -21.11 6.76 -9.09
C ALA A 212 -19.67 6.97 -8.57
N GLN A 213 -19.50 7.68 -7.45
CA GLN A 213 -18.22 7.85 -6.77
C GLN A 213 -17.64 6.48 -6.36
N LEU A 214 -18.45 5.66 -5.68
CA LEU A 214 -18.05 4.32 -5.23
C LEU A 214 -17.71 3.41 -6.42
N ALA A 215 -18.54 3.41 -7.46
CA ALA A 215 -18.29 2.61 -8.65
C ALA A 215 -17.01 3.05 -9.37
N ALA A 216 -16.78 4.35 -9.51
CA ALA A 216 -15.58 4.87 -10.16
C ALA A 216 -14.30 4.54 -9.36
N GLY A 217 -14.33 4.70 -8.04
CA GLY A 217 -13.26 4.29 -7.14
C GLY A 217 -12.96 2.80 -7.24
N LEU A 218 -14.01 1.96 -7.17
CA LEU A 218 -13.88 0.51 -7.29
C LEU A 218 -13.31 0.09 -8.64
N VAL A 219 -13.80 0.67 -9.75
CA VAL A 219 -13.29 0.37 -11.10
C VAL A 219 -11.81 0.72 -11.19
N LEU A 220 -11.41 1.91 -10.74
CA LEU A 220 -10.02 2.33 -10.86
C LEU A 220 -9.10 1.51 -9.95
N LEU A 221 -9.56 1.15 -8.75
CA LEU A 221 -8.89 0.19 -7.87
C LEU A 221 -8.66 -1.14 -8.59
N VAL A 222 -9.72 -1.78 -9.10
CA VAL A 222 -9.66 -3.10 -9.76
C VAL A 222 -8.74 -3.06 -10.99
N VAL A 223 -8.89 -2.05 -11.85
CA VAL A 223 -8.06 -1.90 -13.05
C VAL A 223 -6.59 -1.71 -12.67
N THR A 224 -6.30 -0.89 -11.66
CA THR A 224 -4.92 -0.65 -11.19
C THR A 224 -4.32 -1.91 -10.56
N CYS A 225 -5.06 -2.62 -9.70
CA CYS A 225 -4.65 -3.89 -9.13
C CYS A 225 -4.32 -4.91 -10.22
N TRP A 226 -5.19 -5.03 -11.23
CA TRP A 226 -5.00 -5.97 -12.34
C TRP A 226 -3.78 -5.59 -13.18
N ALA A 227 -3.66 -4.32 -13.60
CA ALA A 227 -2.58 -3.84 -14.44
C ALA A 227 -1.22 -3.97 -13.74
N VAL A 228 -1.12 -3.55 -12.48
CA VAL A 228 0.13 -3.65 -11.72
C VAL A 228 0.44 -5.10 -11.35
N GLY A 229 -0.57 -5.91 -11.05
CA GLY A 229 -0.38 -7.34 -10.83
C GLY A 229 0.19 -8.03 -12.07
N TRP A 230 -0.41 -7.79 -13.24
CA TRP A 230 0.11 -8.26 -14.52
C TRP A 230 1.54 -7.79 -14.79
N LEU A 231 1.83 -6.50 -14.54
CA LEU A 231 3.17 -5.94 -14.72
C LEU A 231 4.19 -6.60 -13.80
N THR A 232 3.82 -6.80 -12.54
CA THR A 232 4.61 -7.53 -11.54
C THR A 232 4.89 -8.95 -12.00
N GLN A 233 3.94 -9.59 -12.69
CA GLN A 233 4.14 -10.92 -13.23
C GLN A 233 5.14 -10.97 -14.41
N ARG A 234 5.20 -9.91 -15.21
CA ARG A 234 6.05 -9.82 -16.41
C ARG A 234 7.46 -9.31 -16.11
N ILE A 235 7.58 -8.38 -15.18
CA ILE A 235 8.85 -7.71 -14.89
C ILE A 235 9.54 -8.41 -13.73
N ARG A 236 10.62 -9.14 -14.04
CA ARG A 236 11.44 -9.85 -13.04
C ARG A 236 11.87 -8.94 -11.90
N TRP A 237 12.17 -7.66 -12.15
CA TRP A 237 12.62 -6.68 -11.14
C TRP A 237 11.57 -6.33 -10.07
N LEU A 238 10.28 -6.56 -10.35
CA LEU A 238 9.18 -6.29 -9.43
C LEU A 238 8.86 -7.47 -8.50
N ARG A 239 9.49 -8.63 -8.70
CA ARG A 239 9.27 -9.85 -7.89
C ARG A 239 10.47 -10.13 -6.97
N PRO A 240 10.30 -10.88 -5.88
CA PRO A 240 11.45 -11.39 -5.13
C PRO A 240 12.28 -12.32 -6.03
N ILE A 241 13.57 -12.43 -5.75
CA ILE A 241 14.39 -13.48 -6.36
C ILE A 241 13.99 -14.80 -5.69
N PRO A 242 13.72 -15.89 -6.43
CA PRO A 242 13.51 -17.19 -5.83
C PRO A 242 14.73 -17.53 -4.96
N ASN A 243 14.52 -17.71 -3.66
CA ASN A 243 15.54 -18.32 -2.81
C ASN A 243 15.68 -19.76 -3.32
N GLY A 244 16.75 -20.02 -4.08
CA GLY A 244 16.93 -21.20 -4.93
C GLY A 244 16.51 -22.53 -4.30
N GLY A 245 15.95 -23.40 -5.14
CA GLY A 245 15.62 -24.78 -4.80
C GLY A 245 14.37 -25.33 -5.49
N ARG A 246 14.30 -25.24 -6.82
CA ARG A 246 13.86 -26.33 -7.71
C ARG A 246 14.68 -26.24 -8.98
#